data_AF-A0A0G0Y1K9-F1
#
_entry.id   AF-A0A0G0Y1K9-F1
#
_cell.length_a   1.000
_cell.length_b   1.000
_cell.length_c   1.000
_cell.angle_alpha   90.00
_cell.angle_beta   90.00
_cell.angle_gamma   90.00
#
_symmetry.space_group_name_H-M   'P 1'
#
loop_
_entity.id
_entity.type
_entity.pdbx_description
1 polymer ?
#
loop_
_entity_poly.entity_id
_entity_poly.type
_entity_poly.pdbx_seq_one_letter_code
_entity_poly.pdbx_strand_id
1 'polypeptide(L)'
;MNPTWVLRSESISLNPNVGRGVAKNVILDVKNIPIFYFPYFDFPLDRRRQSGFLFPTIGTSNQQGFSFIQPYYWNIAPNYDDTITPAFYGNRGVQLRNDFRYLTTGSRGEFYFAFLPNDTEFDEFKAQAPSNYANSPSRASLQALESTSNNRFGLSFQHETRFDDHWNADINYNYVNDDYYLQDFGFMKGVVTPNQLLREGEIVYQGEIWNFKGLLQNYLTLHPVNETPTQNQYSRMPELDLTGDFPTRKSQLNFNWDSQFVHFREDTNPGATLSSPTGERLNLVPAFDIPFVSIGGYFIPSVQYEFTQYVINGEVAANGEIFTPNTINRELPIIDVDSGMYFEKSMKFKNKKYTQTLEPRLFYLYVPYKNQNDIPEFDTSLQPFGYNQLFLTNRFSGIDRIGDANHAGMP
;
A
#
# COMPACT_ATOMS: atom_id res chain seq x y z
N MET A 1 -23.23 -23.85 -37.34
CA MET A 1 -21.88 -23.58 -36.80
C MET A 1 -21.53 -24.76 -35.92
N ASN A 2 -20.37 -25.39 -36.10
CA ASN A 2 -19.90 -26.40 -35.15
C ASN A 2 -19.39 -25.65 -33.92
N PRO A 3 -19.92 -25.94 -32.72
CA PRO A 3 -19.45 -25.30 -31.49
C PRO A 3 -17.97 -25.62 -31.27
N THR A 4 -17.18 -24.62 -30.90
CA THR A 4 -15.74 -24.78 -30.65
C THR A 4 -15.46 -25.75 -29.51
N TRP A 5 -16.35 -25.80 -28.52
CA TRP A 5 -16.31 -26.72 -27.38
C TRP A 5 -17.73 -27.14 -26.98
N VAL A 6 -17.88 -28.34 -26.41
CA VAL A 6 -19.16 -28.90 -25.92
C VAL A 6 -18.90 -29.69 -24.64
N LEU A 7 -19.80 -29.60 -23.66
CA LEU A 7 -19.86 -30.52 -22.53
C LEU A 7 -20.91 -31.59 -22.80
N ARG A 8 -20.50 -32.85 -22.93
CA ARG A 8 -21.42 -34.01 -22.98
C ARG A 8 -21.51 -34.62 -21.59
N SER A 9 -22.65 -35.16 -21.20
CA SER A 9 -22.80 -35.83 -19.91
C SER A 9 -23.73 -37.03 -20.04
N GLU A 10 -23.60 -38.00 -19.15
CA GLU A 10 -24.48 -39.16 -19.12
C GLU A 10 -25.86 -38.81 -18.54
N SER A 11 -25.88 -37.96 -17.51
CA SER A 11 -27.13 -37.49 -16.91
C SER A 11 -27.01 -36.04 -16.47
N ILE A 12 -28.11 -35.29 -16.63
CA ILE A 12 -28.27 -33.92 -16.14
C ILE A 12 -29.56 -33.85 -15.34
N SER A 13 -29.48 -33.35 -14.11
CA SER A 13 -30.61 -33.03 -13.27
C SER A 13 -30.66 -31.52 -13.05
N LEU A 14 -31.82 -30.92 -13.34
CA LEU A 14 -32.04 -29.48 -13.18
C LEU A 14 -33.06 -29.26 -12.07
N ASN A 15 -32.71 -28.44 -11.09
CA ASN A 15 -33.61 -28.03 -10.02
C ASN A 15 -33.76 -26.49 -10.01
N PRO A 16 -34.76 -25.94 -10.72
CA PRO A 16 -34.98 -24.50 -10.82
C PRO A 16 -35.31 -23.83 -9.49
N ASN A 17 -35.95 -24.53 -8.56
CA ASN A 17 -36.33 -23.98 -7.25
C ASN A 17 -35.09 -23.52 -6.46
N VAL A 18 -34.04 -24.34 -6.49
CA VAL A 18 -32.73 -24.00 -5.89
C VAL A 18 -31.77 -23.35 -6.90
N GLY A 19 -32.15 -23.27 -8.18
CA GLY A 19 -31.37 -22.63 -9.24
C GLY A 19 -30.13 -23.44 -9.64
N ARG A 20 -30.13 -24.77 -9.47
CA ARG A 20 -28.94 -25.62 -9.60
C ARG A 20 -29.11 -26.69 -10.67
N GLY A 21 -28.12 -26.82 -11.55
CA GLY A 21 -27.94 -27.95 -12.45
C GLY A 21 -26.82 -28.87 -11.95
N VAL A 22 -27.03 -30.18 -12.07
CA VAL A 22 -26.03 -31.19 -11.73
C VAL A 22 -25.89 -32.14 -12.91
N ALA A 23 -24.69 -32.28 -13.45
CA ALA A 23 -24.35 -33.22 -14.49
C ALA A 23 -23.36 -34.28 -13.97
N LYS A 24 -23.55 -35.54 -14.36
CA LYS A 24 -22.66 -36.65 -13.99
C LYS A 24 -21.96 -37.21 -15.23
N ASN A 25 -20.72 -37.66 -15.05
CA ASN A 25 -19.87 -38.24 -16.09
C ASN A 25 -19.77 -37.30 -17.30
N VAL A 26 -19.37 -36.05 -17.03
CA VAL A 26 -19.25 -34.98 -18.01
C VAL A 26 -17.93 -35.10 -18.76
N ILE A 27 -17.94 -34.97 -20.08
CA ILE A 27 -16.77 -34.94 -20.95
C ILE A 27 -16.75 -33.59 -21.66
N LEU A 28 -15.65 -32.85 -21.52
CA LEU A 28 -15.37 -31.66 -22.31
C LEU A 28 -14.75 -32.07 -23.64
N ASP A 29 -15.45 -31.79 -24.73
CA ASP A 29 -14.95 -31.92 -26.08
C ASP A 29 -14.52 -30.56 -26.63
N VAL A 30 -13.35 -30.47 -27.24
CA VAL A 30 -12.92 -29.31 -28.04
C VAL A 30 -12.71 -29.76 -29.47
N LYS A 31 -13.41 -29.13 -30.42
CA LYS A 31 -13.44 -29.57 -31.83
C LYS A 31 -13.71 -31.09 -32.00
N ASN A 32 -14.64 -31.63 -31.22
CA ASN A 32 -15.01 -33.06 -31.16
C ASN A 32 -13.94 -34.01 -30.62
N ILE A 33 -12.88 -33.49 -29.98
CA ILE A 33 -11.86 -34.29 -29.31
C ILE A 33 -12.14 -34.23 -27.80
N PRO A 34 -12.36 -35.37 -27.11
CA PRO A 34 -12.54 -35.38 -25.67
C PRO A 34 -11.22 -35.01 -25.00
N ILE A 35 -11.19 -33.90 -24.27
CA ILE A 35 -9.98 -33.39 -23.61
C ILE A 35 -10.00 -33.54 -22.09
N PHE A 36 -11.18 -33.64 -21.47
CA PHE A 36 -11.27 -33.76 -20.01
C PHE A 36 -12.54 -34.46 -19.55
N TYR A 37 -12.45 -35.24 -18.47
CA TYR A 37 -13.56 -35.94 -17.84
C TYR A 37 -13.80 -35.41 -16.42
N PHE A 38 -15.05 -35.09 -16.10
CA PHE A 38 -15.52 -34.72 -14.77
C PHE A 38 -16.53 -35.76 -14.29
N PRO A 39 -16.29 -36.47 -13.18
CA PRO A 39 -17.27 -37.42 -12.64
C PRO A 39 -18.56 -36.73 -12.18
N TYR A 40 -18.44 -35.47 -11.74
CA TYR A 40 -19.53 -34.64 -11.24
C TYR A 40 -19.26 -33.18 -11.60
N PHE A 41 -20.26 -32.47 -12.14
CA PHE A 41 -20.18 -31.06 -12.51
C PHE A 41 -21.47 -30.35 -12.10
N ASP A 42 -21.36 -29.36 -11.21
CA ASP A 42 -22.48 -28.52 -10.80
C ASP A 42 -22.38 -27.11 -11.38
N PHE A 43 -23.52 -26.54 -11.77
CA PHE A 43 -23.57 -25.22 -12.39
C PHE A 43 -24.84 -24.46 -12.00
N PRO A 44 -24.74 -23.12 -11.87
CA PRO A 44 -25.90 -22.29 -11.56
C PRO A 44 -26.82 -22.16 -12.78
N LEU A 45 -28.13 -22.21 -12.55
CA LEU A 45 -29.18 -21.95 -13.55
C LEU A 45 -29.62 -20.48 -13.56
N ASP A 46 -29.22 -19.69 -12.57
CA ASP A 46 -29.52 -18.27 -12.42
C ASP A 46 -28.34 -17.51 -11.78
N ARG A 47 -28.57 -16.27 -11.32
CA ARG A 47 -27.54 -15.38 -10.77
C ARG A 47 -27.29 -15.56 -9.26
N ARG A 48 -27.95 -16.50 -8.59
CA ARG A 48 -27.73 -16.76 -7.16
C ARG A 48 -26.33 -17.33 -6.95
N ARG A 49 -25.65 -16.88 -5.89
CA ARG A 49 -24.36 -17.47 -5.47
C ARG A 49 -24.60 -18.90 -4.99
N GLN A 50 -23.73 -19.82 -5.39
CA GLN A 50 -23.83 -21.25 -5.06
C GLN A 50 -22.45 -21.82 -4.78
N SER A 51 -22.37 -22.73 -3.80
CA SER A 51 -21.15 -23.48 -3.52
C SER A 51 -20.90 -24.53 -4.61
N GLY A 52 -19.64 -24.74 -4.97
CA GLY A 52 -19.26 -25.68 -6.01
C GLY A 52 -17.77 -25.62 -6.35
N PHE A 53 -17.33 -26.59 -7.16
CA PHE A 53 -15.96 -26.58 -7.67
C PHE A 53 -15.82 -25.50 -8.75
N LEU A 54 -14.77 -24.69 -8.65
CA LEU A 54 -14.38 -23.79 -9.74
C LEU A 54 -13.52 -24.56 -10.76
N PHE A 55 -13.32 -23.97 -11.94
CA PHE A 55 -12.45 -24.56 -12.94
C PHE A 55 -11.04 -24.77 -12.36
N PRO A 56 -10.46 -25.98 -12.50
CA PRO A 56 -9.12 -26.22 -12.04
C PRO A 56 -8.10 -25.51 -12.93
N THR A 57 -6.96 -25.20 -12.35
CA THR A 57 -5.78 -24.74 -13.09
C THR A 57 -4.78 -25.88 -13.17
N ILE A 58 -4.37 -26.23 -14.38
CA ILE A 58 -3.37 -27.27 -14.64
C ILE A 58 -2.23 -26.63 -15.41
N GLY A 59 -0.99 -26.86 -14.96
CA GLY A 59 0.18 -26.24 -15.57
C GLY A 59 1.45 -27.03 -15.34
N THR A 60 2.54 -26.55 -15.94
CA THR A 60 3.88 -27.02 -15.66
C THR A 60 4.86 -25.86 -15.70
N SER A 61 5.81 -25.82 -14.77
CA SER A 61 6.90 -24.84 -14.75
C SER A 61 8.17 -25.45 -14.15
N ASN A 62 9.31 -24.81 -14.39
CA ASN A 62 10.58 -25.27 -13.82
C ASN A 62 10.62 -25.15 -12.29
N GLN A 63 9.95 -24.15 -11.72
CA GLN A 63 9.97 -23.87 -10.28
C GLN A 63 8.94 -24.68 -9.47
N GLN A 64 7.83 -25.09 -10.08
CA GLN A 64 6.72 -25.77 -9.38
C GLN A 64 6.52 -27.21 -9.85
N GLY A 65 7.15 -27.61 -10.96
CA GLY A 65 6.90 -28.90 -11.62
C GLY A 65 5.51 -28.93 -12.25
N PHE A 66 4.91 -30.12 -12.33
CA PHE A 66 3.49 -30.27 -12.68
C PHE A 66 2.61 -29.66 -11.57
N SER A 67 1.65 -28.82 -11.94
CA SER A 67 0.72 -28.21 -10.99
C SER A 67 -0.74 -28.57 -11.28
N PHE A 68 -1.49 -28.87 -10.22
CA PHE A 68 -2.93 -29.09 -10.25
C PHE A 68 -3.59 -28.35 -9.09
N ILE A 69 -4.41 -27.34 -9.42
CA ILE A 69 -5.02 -26.45 -8.45
C ILE A 69 -6.54 -26.57 -8.59
N GLN A 70 -7.23 -26.91 -7.50
CA GLN A 70 -8.68 -27.12 -7.51
C GLN A 70 -9.36 -26.22 -6.47
N PRO A 71 -9.89 -25.06 -6.86
CA PRO A 71 -10.64 -24.21 -5.95
C PRO A 71 -12.04 -24.79 -5.70
N TYR A 72 -12.50 -24.69 -4.45
CA TYR A 72 -13.88 -24.95 -4.06
C TYR A 72 -14.47 -23.69 -3.43
N TYR A 73 -15.46 -23.11 -4.11
CA TYR A 73 -16.18 -21.95 -3.60
C TYR A 73 -17.28 -22.40 -2.64
N TRP A 74 -17.33 -21.79 -1.48
CA TRP A 74 -18.31 -22.04 -0.43
C TRP A 74 -19.11 -20.77 -0.15
N ASN A 75 -20.33 -20.73 -0.69
CA ASN A 75 -21.30 -19.69 -0.34
C ASN A 75 -21.92 -20.02 1.02
N ILE A 76 -21.43 -19.41 2.09
CA ILE A 76 -21.87 -19.70 3.47
C ILE A 76 -23.15 -18.92 3.80
N ALA A 77 -23.15 -17.62 3.52
CA ALA A 77 -24.31 -16.74 3.71
C ALA A 77 -24.30 -15.59 2.69
N PRO A 78 -25.39 -14.81 2.54
CA PRO A 78 -25.44 -13.70 1.58
C PRO A 78 -24.34 -12.64 1.76
N ASN A 79 -23.79 -12.53 2.97
CA ASN A 79 -22.87 -11.49 3.39
C ASN A 79 -21.44 -12.00 3.66
N TYR A 80 -21.16 -13.30 3.50
CA TYR A 80 -19.79 -13.84 3.57
C TYR A 80 -19.65 -15.17 2.85
N ASP A 81 -18.48 -15.39 2.27
CA ASP A 81 -18.12 -16.61 1.54
C ASP A 81 -16.65 -16.99 1.77
N ASP A 82 -16.32 -18.21 1.40
CA ASP A 82 -14.97 -18.76 1.51
C ASP A 82 -14.59 -19.48 0.22
N THR A 83 -13.32 -19.47 -0.15
CA THR A 83 -12.78 -20.31 -1.23
C THR A 83 -11.60 -21.09 -0.71
N ILE A 84 -11.76 -22.41 -0.64
CA ILE A 84 -10.71 -23.33 -0.18
C ILE A 84 -10.06 -23.94 -1.43
N THR A 85 -8.75 -23.77 -1.57
CA THR A 85 -8.02 -24.15 -2.77
C THR A 85 -6.82 -25.03 -2.42
N PRO A 86 -6.97 -26.37 -2.49
CA PRO A 86 -5.83 -27.27 -2.58
C PRO A 86 -5.07 -27.03 -3.89
N ALA A 87 -3.76 -26.82 -3.77
CA ALA A 87 -2.82 -26.65 -4.87
C ALA A 87 -1.71 -27.68 -4.74
N PHE A 88 -1.65 -28.63 -5.67
CA PHE A 88 -0.57 -29.61 -5.77
C PHE A 88 0.53 -29.07 -6.68
N TYR A 89 1.76 -29.14 -6.21
CA TYR A 89 2.99 -28.79 -6.92
C TYR A 89 3.94 -29.98 -6.91
N GLY A 90 4.25 -30.53 -8.09
CA GLY A 90 5.05 -31.75 -8.24
C GLY A 90 6.42 -31.67 -7.57
N ASN A 91 7.05 -30.49 -7.57
CA ASN A 91 8.38 -30.31 -6.96
C ASN A 91 8.31 -29.89 -5.48
N ARG A 92 7.16 -29.40 -4.98
CA ARG A 92 7.09 -28.73 -3.67
C ARG A 92 6.18 -29.40 -2.66
N GLY A 93 5.08 -30.03 -3.11
CA GLY A 93 4.07 -30.64 -2.26
C GLY A 93 2.69 -30.00 -2.41
N VAL A 94 1.84 -30.16 -1.38
CA VAL A 94 0.46 -29.65 -1.38
C VAL A 94 0.38 -28.39 -0.54
N GLN A 95 -0.04 -27.29 -1.17
CA GLN A 95 -0.41 -26.06 -0.49
C GLN A 95 -1.93 -26.00 -0.32
N LEU A 96 -2.40 -25.59 0.86
CA LEU A 96 -3.78 -25.23 1.09
C LEU A 96 -3.90 -23.70 1.12
N ARG A 97 -4.78 -23.15 0.29
CA ARG A 97 -5.12 -21.72 0.30
C ARG A 97 -6.55 -21.52 0.74
N ASN A 98 -6.80 -20.39 1.40
CA ASN A 98 -8.09 -19.97 1.91
C ASN A 98 -8.29 -18.49 1.57
N ASP A 99 -9.41 -18.18 0.93
CA ASP A 99 -9.83 -16.82 0.60
C ASP A 99 -11.22 -16.57 1.22
N PHE A 100 -11.23 -16.02 2.43
CA PHE A 100 -12.46 -15.66 3.14
C PHE A 100 -12.83 -14.21 2.88
N ARG A 101 -14.10 -13.93 2.60
CA ARG A 101 -14.59 -12.57 2.34
C ARG A 101 -15.89 -12.32 3.08
N TYR A 102 -16.05 -11.10 3.59
CA TYR A 102 -17.29 -10.68 4.20
C TYR A 102 -17.65 -9.24 3.85
N LEU A 103 -18.94 -8.95 3.88
CA LEU A 103 -19.52 -7.64 3.63
C LEU A 103 -20.73 -7.44 4.54
N THR A 104 -20.62 -6.57 5.52
CA THR A 104 -21.71 -6.13 6.39
C THR A 104 -22.16 -4.72 6.00
N THR A 105 -23.10 -4.14 6.75
CA THR A 105 -23.55 -2.77 6.51
C THR A 105 -22.46 -1.73 6.77
N GLY A 106 -21.62 -1.94 7.77
CA GLY A 106 -20.57 -1.00 8.17
C GLY A 106 -19.15 -1.43 7.80
N SER A 107 -18.93 -2.70 7.46
CA SER A 107 -17.58 -3.23 7.27
C SER A 107 -17.49 -4.18 6.09
N ARG A 108 -16.35 -4.17 5.41
CA ARG A 108 -15.96 -5.19 4.42
C ARG A 108 -14.58 -5.71 4.76
N GLY A 109 -14.30 -6.94 4.36
CA GLY A 109 -12.95 -7.45 4.51
C GLY A 109 -12.70 -8.73 3.73
N GLU A 110 -11.42 -8.97 3.51
CA GLU A 110 -10.88 -10.13 2.82
C GLU A 110 -9.71 -10.67 3.65
N PHE A 111 -9.72 -11.98 3.88
CA PHE A 111 -8.68 -12.70 4.57
C PHE A 111 -8.15 -13.80 3.66
N TYR A 112 -6.87 -13.72 3.35
CA TYR A 112 -6.15 -14.73 2.61
C TYR A 112 -5.18 -15.44 3.53
N PHE A 113 -5.16 -16.76 3.47
CA PHE A 113 -4.18 -17.58 4.14
C PHE A 113 -3.73 -18.71 3.23
N ALA A 114 -2.43 -18.97 3.18
CA ALA A 114 -1.87 -20.09 2.44
C ALA A 114 -0.80 -20.79 3.25
N PHE A 115 -0.81 -22.11 3.22
CA PHE A 115 0.12 -22.95 3.97
C PHE A 115 0.57 -24.15 3.14
N LEU A 116 1.88 -24.33 3.01
CA LEU A 116 2.53 -25.48 2.38
C LEU A 116 3.49 -26.10 3.41
N PRO A 117 3.21 -27.31 3.91
CA PRO A 117 4.12 -28.00 4.82
C PRO A 117 5.26 -28.69 4.08
N ASN A 118 6.48 -28.60 4.61
CA ASN A 118 7.67 -29.30 4.11
C ASN A 118 7.94 -29.09 2.60
N ASP A 119 8.16 -27.85 2.18
CA ASP A 119 8.55 -27.51 0.80
C ASP A 119 9.90 -28.15 0.43
N THR A 120 9.86 -29.16 -0.44
CA THR A 120 11.03 -29.95 -0.83
C THR A 120 12.01 -29.14 -1.69
N GLU A 121 11.51 -28.37 -2.66
CA GLU A 121 12.33 -27.50 -3.51
C GLU A 121 13.03 -26.43 -2.67
N PHE A 122 12.34 -25.86 -1.67
CA PHE A 122 12.93 -24.88 -0.77
C PHE A 122 14.01 -25.47 0.14
N ASP A 123 13.82 -26.70 0.61
CA ASP A 123 14.84 -27.42 1.39
C ASP A 123 16.11 -27.68 0.56
N GLU A 124 15.95 -28.10 -0.70
CA GLU A 124 17.07 -28.27 -1.63
C GLU A 124 17.77 -26.94 -1.93
N PHE A 125 17.01 -25.87 -2.16
CA PHE A 125 17.56 -24.52 -2.34
C PHE A 125 18.40 -24.09 -1.14
N LYS A 126 17.88 -24.25 0.09
CA LYS A 126 18.61 -23.94 1.33
C LYS A 126 19.91 -24.72 1.43
N ALA A 127 19.93 -26.00 1.08
CA ALA A 127 21.12 -26.83 1.13
C ALA A 127 22.21 -26.38 0.14
N GLN A 128 21.82 -25.85 -1.02
CA GLN A 128 22.74 -25.40 -2.07
C GLN A 128 23.14 -23.92 -1.93
N ALA A 129 22.37 -23.12 -1.21
CA ALA A 129 22.59 -21.69 -1.09
C ALA A 129 23.98 -21.30 -0.54
N PRO A 130 24.54 -21.98 0.50
CA PRO A 130 25.88 -21.65 1.01
C PRO A 130 26.99 -21.77 -0.03
N SER A 131 26.90 -22.74 -0.95
CA SER A 131 27.87 -22.89 -2.04
C SER A 131 27.61 -21.93 -3.19
N ASN A 132 26.36 -21.75 -3.58
CA ASN A 132 25.97 -20.94 -4.75
C ASN A 132 26.13 -19.44 -4.49
N TYR A 133 25.99 -19.02 -3.24
CA TYR A 133 26.04 -17.63 -2.80
C TYR A 133 27.18 -17.38 -1.81
N ALA A 134 28.27 -18.15 -1.88
CA ALA A 134 29.43 -18.01 -1.00
C ALA A 134 30.07 -16.60 -1.02
N ASN A 135 29.90 -15.87 -2.13
CA ASN A 135 30.37 -14.50 -2.31
C ASN A 135 29.27 -13.44 -2.04
N SER A 136 28.11 -13.83 -1.51
CA SER A 136 27.03 -12.91 -1.17
C SER A 136 27.44 -11.99 -0.01
N PRO A 137 27.12 -10.68 -0.07
CA PRO A 137 27.63 -9.69 0.87
C PRO A 137 27.20 -9.90 2.33
N SER A 138 26.15 -10.66 2.63
CA SER A 138 25.65 -10.86 4.00
C SER A 138 25.68 -12.33 4.45
N ARG A 139 26.76 -12.74 5.12
CA ARG A 139 26.80 -14.03 5.88
C ARG A 139 25.60 -14.20 6.81
N ALA A 140 25.10 -13.09 7.36
CA ALA A 140 23.90 -13.05 8.19
C ALA A 140 22.64 -13.54 7.45
N SER A 141 22.45 -13.16 6.18
CA SER A 141 21.28 -13.61 5.40
C SER A 141 21.36 -15.09 5.05
N LEU A 142 22.56 -15.64 4.79
CA LEU A 142 22.73 -17.08 4.60
C LEU A 142 22.46 -17.87 5.87
N GLN A 143 22.88 -17.37 7.03
CA GLN A 143 22.57 -18.00 8.32
C GLN A 143 21.06 -17.92 8.66
N ALA A 144 20.41 -16.79 8.35
CA ALA A 144 18.97 -16.64 8.48
C ALA A 144 18.22 -17.65 7.59
N LEU A 145 18.64 -17.80 6.33
CA LEU A 145 18.10 -18.79 5.40
C LEU A 145 18.24 -20.23 5.94
N GLU A 146 19.41 -20.60 6.46
CA GLU A 146 19.66 -21.94 7.01
C GLU A 146 18.68 -22.28 8.16
N SER A 147 18.41 -21.31 9.02
CA SER A 147 17.48 -21.43 10.16
C SER A 147 15.99 -21.28 9.81
N THR A 148 15.66 -20.94 8.57
CA THR A 148 14.27 -20.76 8.12
C THR A 148 13.55 -22.10 8.05
N SER A 149 12.26 -22.13 8.43
CA SER A 149 11.44 -23.36 8.35
C SER A 149 11.18 -23.78 6.89
N ASN A 150 11.06 -25.09 6.66
CA ASN A 150 10.61 -25.61 5.36
C ASN A 150 9.08 -25.53 5.20
N ASN A 151 8.34 -25.19 6.26
CA ASN A 151 6.93 -24.86 6.15
C ASN A 151 6.80 -23.43 5.61
N ARG A 152 6.01 -23.24 4.57
CA ARG A 152 5.83 -21.96 3.88
C ARG A 152 4.41 -21.47 4.13
N PHE A 153 4.24 -20.23 4.58
CA PHE A 153 2.93 -19.64 4.74
C PHE A 153 2.92 -18.14 4.48
N GLY A 154 1.78 -17.70 3.96
CA GLY A 154 1.48 -16.30 3.69
C GLY A 154 0.09 -15.96 4.21
N LEU A 155 -0.05 -14.74 4.69
CA LEU A 155 -1.28 -14.19 5.21
C LEU A 155 -1.46 -12.77 4.68
N SER A 156 -2.67 -12.46 4.22
CA SER A 156 -3.10 -11.10 3.92
C SER A 156 -4.45 -10.85 4.55
N PHE A 157 -4.62 -9.70 5.19
CA PHE A 157 -5.88 -9.27 5.76
C PHE A 157 -6.14 -7.83 5.38
N GLN A 158 -7.24 -7.61 4.66
CA GLN A 158 -7.76 -6.31 4.32
C GLN A 158 -9.10 -6.12 5.02
N HIS A 159 -9.25 -5.02 5.72
CA HIS A 159 -10.49 -4.67 6.40
C HIS A 159 -10.72 -3.18 6.30
N GLU A 160 -11.95 -2.81 6.00
CA GLU A 160 -12.41 -1.43 6.07
C GLU A 160 -13.69 -1.43 6.89
N THR A 161 -13.80 -0.50 7.82
CA THR A 161 -14.99 -0.34 8.64
C THR A 161 -15.33 1.13 8.85
N ARG A 162 -16.59 1.45 8.62
CA ARG A 162 -17.23 2.69 8.99
C ARG A 162 -18.05 2.44 10.25
N PHE A 163 -17.59 2.99 11.37
CA PHE A 163 -18.30 2.85 12.64
C PHE A 163 -19.53 3.76 12.68
N ASP A 164 -19.39 4.99 12.17
CA ASP A 164 -20.47 5.98 12.04
C ASP A 164 -20.13 7.00 10.92
N ASP A 165 -20.78 8.16 10.93
CA ASP A 165 -20.54 9.17 9.89
C ASP A 165 -19.17 9.86 9.97
N HIS A 166 -18.46 9.75 11.09
CA HIS A 166 -17.20 10.45 11.36
C HIS A 166 -16.02 9.48 11.53
N TRP A 167 -16.24 8.29 12.09
CA TRP A 167 -15.19 7.32 12.38
C TRP A 167 -15.09 6.23 11.32
N ASN A 168 -13.91 6.13 10.71
CA ASN A 168 -13.54 5.06 9.80
C ASN A 168 -12.22 4.42 10.28
N ALA A 169 -12.05 3.13 10.02
CA ALA A 169 -10.79 2.46 10.25
C ALA A 169 -10.51 1.45 9.13
N ASP A 170 -9.24 1.31 8.82
CA ASP A 170 -8.73 0.50 7.74
C ASP A 170 -7.55 -0.33 8.25
N ILE A 171 -7.47 -1.60 7.85
CA ILE A 171 -6.37 -2.50 8.17
C ILE A 171 -5.91 -3.15 6.88
N ASN A 172 -4.60 -3.08 6.62
CA ASN A 172 -3.95 -3.77 5.53
C ASN A 172 -2.71 -4.47 6.09
N TYR A 173 -2.85 -5.76 6.37
CA TYR A 173 -1.81 -6.56 7.01
C TYR A 173 -1.34 -7.67 6.09
N ASN A 174 -0.08 -7.62 5.66
CA ASN A 174 0.53 -8.63 4.80
C ASN A 174 1.75 -9.25 5.50
N TYR A 175 1.83 -10.56 5.51
CA TYR A 175 2.90 -11.30 6.16
C TYR A 175 3.24 -12.58 5.39
N VAL A 176 4.53 -12.86 5.29
CA VAL A 176 5.06 -14.15 4.85
C VAL A 176 6.13 -14.57 5.85
N ASN A 177 6.33 -15.87 6.02
CA ASN A 177 7.23 -16.38 7.04
C ASN A 177 8.70 -16.52 6.58
N ASP A 178 8.96 -16.25 5.31
CA ASP A 178 10.30 -16.31 4.72
C ASP A 178 10.43 -15.33 3.54
N ASP A 179 11.67 -14.96 3.24
CA ASP A 179 12.02 -13.96 2.22
C ASP A 179 11.76 -14.40 0.78
N TYR A 180 11.50 -15.69 0.55
CA TYR A 180 11.43 -16.30 -0.77
C TYR A 180 9.99 -16.66 -1.15
N TYR A 181 9.02 -16.38 -0.27
CA TYR A 181 7.64 -16.82 -0.47
C TYR A 181 7.02 -16.24 -1.75
N LEU A 182 7.18 -14.92 -1.97
CA LEU A 182 6.54 -14.23 -3.09
C LEU A 182 7.19 -14.52 -4.45
N GLN A 183 8.49 -14.83 -4.50
CA GLN A 183 9.14 -15.27 -5.74
C GLN A 183 8.68 -16.68 -6.17
N ASP A 184 8.32 -17.54 -5.21
CA ASP A 184 7.97 -18.94 -5.46
C ASP A 184 6.47 -19.12 -5.81
N PHE A 185 5.61 -18.40 -5.10
CA PHE A 185 4.15 -18.54 -5.20
C PHE A 185 3.45 -17.37 -5.89
N GLY A 186 4.18 -16.29 -6.18
CA GLY A 186 3.65 -15.06 -6.73
C GLY A 186 2.97 -14.17 -5.68
N PHE A 187 2.37 -13.08 -6.16
CA PHE A 187 1.74 -12.08 -5.31
C PHE A 187 0.49 -12.63 -4.60
N MET A 188 0.42 -12.37 -3.28
CA MET A 188 -0.85 -12.46 -2.56
C MET A 188 -1.76 -11.31 -3.01
N LYS A 189 -3.07 -11.54 -3.03
CA LYS A 189 -4.04 -10.52 -3.39
C LYS A 189 -3.85 -9.29 -2.48
N GLY A 190 -3.67 -8.10 -3.07
CA GLY A 190 -3.46 -6.86 -2.31
C GLY A 190 -2.00 -6.44 -2.09
N VAL A 191 -1.02 -7.29 -2.43
CA VAL A 191 0.40 -6.93 -2.37
C VAL A 191 0.83 -6.26 -3.67
N VAL A 192 1.32 -5.03 -3.59
CA VAL A 192 1.73 -4.21 -4.76
C VAL A 192 3.25 -4.16 -4.93
N THR A 193 4.01 -4.32 -3.83
CA THR A 193 5.48 -4.25 -3.77
C THR A 193 6.05 -5.63 -3.42
N PRO A 194 6.85 -6.26 -4.30
CA PRO A 194 7.29 -7.65 -4.13
C PRO A 194 8.17 -7.89 -2.89
N ASN A 195 9.01 -6.92 -2.52
CA ASN A 195 10.02 -7.11 -1.47
C ASN A 195 9.74 -6.28 -0.21
N GLN A 196 8.59 -5.61 -0.14
CA GLN A 196 8.18 -4.78 1.00
C GLN A 196 6.69 -4.95 1.23
N LEU A 197 6.31 -5.76 2.22
CA LEU A 197 4.91 -6.05 2.51
C LEU A 197 4.41 -5.05 3.55
N LEU A 198 3.43 -4.24 3.15
CA LEU A 198 2.81 -3.24 4.02
C LEU A 198 1.99 -3.92 5.14
N ARG A 199 2.20 -3.45 6.36
CA ARG A 199 1.46 -3.80 7.57
C ARG A 199 1.00 -2.52 8.22
N GLU A 200 -0.26 -2.18 8.04
CA GLU A 200 -0.83 -0.95 8.58
C GLU A 200 -2.21 -1.13 9.19
N GLY A 201 -2.48 -0.28 10.17
CA GLY A 201 -3.81 -0.02 10.70
C GLY A 201 -3.98 1.48 10.85
N GLU A 202 -5.04 2.01 10.28
CA GLU A 202 -5.40 3.42 10.32
C GLU A 202 -6.77 3.59 10.98
N ILE A 203 -6.92 4.62 11.79
CA ILE A 203 -8.20 5.10 12.27
C ILE A 203 -8.31 6.59 12.02
N VAL A 204 -9.41 7.02 11.42
CA VAL A 204 -9.66 8.41 11.05
C VAL A 204 -10.97 8.87 11.67
N TYR A 205 -10.93 10.05 12.28
CA TYR A 205 -12.10 10.82 12.67
C TYR A 205 -12.18 12.08 11.81
N GLN A 206 -13.30 12.27 11.11
CA GLN A 206 -13.59 13.47 10.32
C GLN A 206 -14.70 14.27 10.99
N GLY A 207 -14.36 15.40 11.60
CA GLY A 207 -15.32 16.34 12.17
C GLY A 207 -15.57 17.54 11.28
N GLU A 208 -16.38 18.49 11.76
CA GLU A 208 -16.62 19.75 11.04
C GLU A 208 -15.43 20.72 11.08
N ILE A 209 -14.62 20.63 12.14
CA ILE A 209 -13.47 21.52 12.40
C ILE A 209 -12.21 20.68 12.52
N TRP A 210 -12.25 19.68 13.42
CA TRP A 210 -11.11 18.83 13.71
C TRP A 210 -11.16 17.54 12.90
N ASN A 211 -10.03 17.17 12.32
CA ASN A 211 -9.77 15.85 11.79
C ASN A 211 -8.63 15.22 12.58
N PHE A 212 -8.78 13.94 12.91
CA PHE A 212 -7.76 13.17 13.60
C PHE A 212 -7.45 11.91 12.80
N LYS A 213 -6.17 11.57 12.70
CA LYS A 213 -5.69 10.31 12.13
C LYS A 213 -4.75 9.66 13.12
N GLY A 214 -4.98 8.39 13.40
CA GLY A 214 -4.04 7.51 14.09
C GLY A 214 -3.58 6.41 13.14
N LEU A 215 -2.27 6.24 12.99
CA LEU A 215 -1.65 5.27 12.09
C LEU A 215 -0.62 4.43 12.84
N LEU A 216 -0.69 3.12 12.61
CA LEU A 216 0.37 2.17 12.93
C LEU A 216 0.84 1.60 11.59
N GLN A 217 2.09 1.85 11.19
CA GLN A 217 2.62 1.37 9.91
C GLN A 217 4.00 0.75 10.06
N ASN A 218 4.22 -0.40 9.42
CA ASN A 218 5.51 -1.06 9.30
C ASN A 218 5.56 -1.84 7.96
N TYR A 219 6.76 -2.07 7.43
CA TYR A 219 7.00 -2.92 6.27
C TYR A 219 7.75 -4.19 6.65
N LEU A 220 7.27 -5.36 6.21
CA LEU A 220 8.10 -6.56 6.18
C LEU A 220 8.93 -6.52 4.90
N THR A 221 10.19 -6.12 5.00
CA THR A 221 11.13 -6.17 3.87
C THR A 221 11.71 -7.56 3.73
N LEU A 222 11.62 -8.12 2.52
CA LEU A 222 12.17 -9.43 2.20
C LEU A 222 13.62 -9.28 1.72
N HIS A 223 14.51 -10.14 2.24
CA HIS A 223 15.95 -10.11 1.93
C HIS A 223 16.46 -11.42 1.27
N PRO A 224 15.88 -11.85 0.13
CA PRO A 224 16.31 -13.07 -0.54
C PRO A 224 17.74 -12.93 -1.08
N VAL A 225 18.60 -13.92 -0.78
CA VAL A 225 20.05 -13.88 -1.10
C VAL A 225 20.35 -13.96 -2.60
N ASN A 226 19.38 -14.37 -3.40
CA ASN A 226 19.43 -14.47 -4.85
C ASN A 226 18.94 -13.22 -5.58
N GLU A 227 18.54 -12.16 -4.85
CA GLU A 227 18.13 -10.88 -5.43
C GLU A 227 19.04 -9.73 -5.00
N THR A 228 18.75 -8.53 -5.51
CA THR A 228 19.45 -7.32 -5.08
C THR A 228 19.03 -6.95 -3.66
N PRO A 229 19.98 -6.68 -2.73
CA PRO A 229 19.64 -6.27 -1.38
C PRO A 229 18.73 -5.05 -1.36
N THR A 230 17.61 -5.17 -0.66
CA THR A 230 16.64 -4.08 -0.45
C THR A 230 16.86 -3.52 0.95
N GLN A 231 16.72 -2.21 1.14
CA GLN A 231 16.82 -1.62 2.48
C GLN A 231 15.48 -1.73 3.22
N ASN A 232 15.56 -1.96 4.53
CA ASN A 232 14.46 -1.82 5.46
C ASN A 232 13.88 -0.41 5.37
N GLN A 233 12.61 -0.29 5.75
CA GLN A 233 11.90 0.98 5.76
C GLN A 233 11.59 1.35 7.20
N TYR A 234 11.62 2.65 7.49
CA TYR A 234 11.13 3.14 8.77
C TYR A 234 9.66 2.76 8.97
N SER A 235 9.39 2.23 10.16
CA SER A 235 8.04 2.07 10.72
C SER A 235 7.63 3.33 11.46
N ARG A 236 6.32 3.61 11.44
CA ARG A 236 5.67 4.77 12.05
C ARG A 236 4.67 4.23 13.08
N MET A 237 5.11 4.15 14.34
CA MET A 237 4.42 3.37 15.38
C MET A 237 4.47 4.04 16.76
N PRO A 238 3.48 4.89 17.12
CA PRO A 238 2.39 5.38 16.27
C PRO A 238 2.78 6.64 15.48
N GLU A 239 1.98 6.97 14.47
CA GLU A 239 1.80 8.31 13.91
C GLU A 239 0.42 8.82 14.30
N LEU A 240 0.35 10.03 14.83
CA LEU A 240 -0.87 10.70 15.28
C LEU A 240 -0.90 12.09 14.66
N ASP A 241 -1.87 12.34 13.78
CA ASP A 241 -2.08 13.63 13.15
C ASP A 241 -3.38 14.26 13.69
N LEU A 242 -3.33 15.55 13.98
CA LEU A 242 -4.49 16.35 14.36
C LEU A 242 -4.47 17.65 13.56
N THR A 243 -5.46 17.82 12.69
CA THR A 243 -5.62 19.01 11.85
C THR A 243 -6.93 19.73 12.14
N GLY A 244 -6.92 21.05 12.07
CA GLY A 244 -8.09 21.87 12.37
C GLY A 244 -8.16 23.12 11.49
N ASP A 245 -9.28 23.27 10.79
CA ASP A 245 -9.55 24.45 9.95
C ASP A 245 -10.64 25.31 10.60
N PHE A 246 -10.30 26.57 10.91
CA PHE A 246 -11.20 27.51 11.58
C PHE A 246 -11.58 28.67 10.66
N PRO A 247 -12.53 28.45 9.73
CA PRO A 247 -13.01 29.54 8.87
C PRO A 247 -13.80 30.53 9.72
N THR A 248 -13.26 31.74 9.91
CA THR A 248 -13.99 32.73 10.72
C THR A 248 -15.05 33.44 9.86
N ARG A 249 -16.33 33.29 10.22
CA ARG A 249 -17.42 34.00 9.51
C ARG A 249 -17.48 35.51 9.81
N LYS A 250 -16.75 35.96 10.83
CA LYS A 250 -16.80 37.33 11.37
C LYS A 250 -15.57 38.16 11.01
N SER A 251 -14.50 37.54 10.54
CA SER A 251 -13.29 38.24 10.10
C SER A 251 -12.77 37.61 8.83
N GLN A 252 -11.89 38.31 8.11
CA GLN A 252 -11.21 37.72 6.94
C GLN A 252 -9.99 36.88 7.36
N LEU A 253 -9.75 36.68 8.66
CA LEU A 253 -8.64 35.89 9.15
C LEU A 253 -9.08 34.45 9.33
N ASN A 254 -8.44 33.54 8.62
CA ASN A 254 -8.54 32.11 8.88
C ASN A 254 -7.41 31.68 9.81
N PHE A 255 -7.69 30.68 10.64
CA PHE A 255 -6.70 30.01 11.46
C PHE A 255 -6.71 28.53 11.12
N ASN A 256 -5.54 27.98 10.85
CA ASN A 256 -5.35 26.58 10.57
C ASN A 256 -4.35 26.01 11.57
N TRP A 257 -4.58 24.77 11.98
CA TRP A 257 -3.71 24.04 12.89
C TRP A 257 -3.36 22.71 12.27
N ASP A 258 -2.06 22.42 12.19
CA ASP A 258 -1.56 21.08 11.90
C ASP A 258 -0.64 20.66 13.05
N SER A 259 -0.78 19.41 13.48
CA SER A 259 0.12 18.81 14.44
C SER A 259 0.29 17.34 14.18
N GLN A 260 1.52 16.86 14.37
CA GLN A 260 1.89 15.47 14.17
C GLN A 260 2.78 15.01 15.31
N PHE A 261 2.51 13.82 15.84
CA PHE A 261 3.44 13.06 16.66
C PHE A 261 3.72 11.73 15.99
N VAL A 262 5.00 11.36 15.82
CA VAL A 262 5.37 10.07 15.22
C VAL A 262 6.59 9.47 15.92
N HIS A 263 6.54 8.16 16.16
CA HIS A 263 7.69 7.37 16.60
C HIS A 263 8.22 6.52 15.44
N PHE A 264 9.47 6.77 15.07
CA PHE A 264 10.20 6.11 14.01
C PHE A 264 11.11 5.01 14.52
N ARG A 265 11.02 3.85 13.87
CA ARG A 265 11.93 2.73 14.09
C ARG A 265 12.20 1.99 12.79
N GLU A 266 13.44 1.63 12.53
CA GLU A 266 13.81 0.73 11.44
C GLU A 266 14.53 -0.48 12.03
N ASP A 267 14.25 -1.68 11.51
CA ASP A 267 15.04 -2.85 11.87
C ASP A 267 16.39 -2.81 11.14
N THR A 268 17.45 -3.33 11.77
CA THR A 268 18.79 -3.29 11.18
C THR A 268 18.86 -4.08 9.88
N ASN A 269 19.36 -3.43 8.83
CA ASN A 269 19.59 -4.07 7.53
C ASN A 269 20.57 -5.26 7.65
N PRO A 270 20.30 -6.41 6.99
CA PRO A 270 21.20 -7.55 7.06
C PRO A 270 22.64 -7.21 6.62
N GLY A 271 23.60 -7.43 7.51
CA GLY A 271 25.02 -7.13 7.26
C GLY A 271 25.44 -5.68 7.53
N ALA A 272 24.52 -4.80 7.95
CA ALA A 272 24.88 -3.46 8.40
C ALA A 272 25.66 -3.51 9.72
N THR A 273 26.71 -2.70 9.82
CA THR A 273 27.53 -2.55 11.04
C THR A 273 26.95 -1.52 12.01
N LEU A 274 26.09 -0.64 11.52
CA LEU A 274 25.43 0.42 12.27
C LEU A 274 23.92 0.18 12.21
N SER A 275 23.26 0.21 13.37
CA SER A 275 21.79 0.22 13.43
C SER A 275 21.27 1.61 13.04
N SER A 276 20.20 1.66 12.26
CA SER A 276 19.52 2.91 11.95
C SER A 276 19.05 3.62 13.23
N PRO A 277 19.15 4.96 13.31
CA PRO A 277 18.66 5.71 14.47
C PRO A 277 17.14 5.56 14.59
N THR A 278 16.66 5.53 15.83
CA THR A 278 15.23 5.59 16.16
C THR A 278 14.91 6.97 16.71
N GLY A 279 13.65 7.42 16.63
CA GLY A 279 13.34 8.72 17.18
C GLY A 279 11.86 9.04 17.24
N GLU A 280 11.52 10.01 18.08
CA GLU A 280 10.20 10.60 18.17
C GLU A 280 10.25 12.00 17.57
N ARG A 281 9.24 12.36 16.79
CA ARG A 281 9.07 13.69 16.20
C ARG A 281 7.73 14.25 16.62
N LEU A 282 7.75 15.43 17.24
CA LEU A 282 6.57 16.28 17.46
C LEU A 282 6.67 17.48 16.52
N ASN A 283 5.64 17.71 15.71
CA ASN A 283 5.54 18.85 14.82
C ASN A 283 4.26 19.64 15.12
N LEU A 284 4.36 20.96 15.20
CA LEU A 284 3.25 21.88 15.46
C LEU A 284 3.32 23.03 14.45
N VAL A 285 2.23 23.27 13.73
CA VAL A 285 2.13 24.28 12.67
C VAL A 285 0.85 25.09 12.80
N PRO A 286 0.80 26.10 13.69
CA PRO A 286 -0.18 27.16 13.59
C PRO A 286 0.02 28.00 12.32
N ALA A 287 -1.05 28.25 11.58
CA ALA A 287 -1.05 29.06 10.38
C ALA A 287 -2.24 30.03 10.35
N PHE A 288 -2.02 31.19 9.72
CA PHE A 288 -3.04 32.21 9.50
C PHE A 288 -2.99 32.72 8.06
N ASP A 289 -4.14 32.81 7.41
CA ASP A 289 -4.29 33.38 6.07
C ASP A 289 -5.42 34.40 6.02
N ILE A 290 -5.32 35.34 5.06
CA ILE A 290 -6.32 36.40 4.85
C ILE A 290 -6.73 36.40 3.37
N PRO A 291 -7.80 35.69 2.97
CA PRO A 291 -8.14 35.57 1.56
C PRO A 291 -8.90 36.79 1.03
N PHE A 292 -8.28 37.54 0.12
CA PHE A 292 -8.93 38.58 -0.67
C PHE A 292 -9.36 38.00 -2.02
N VAL A 293 -10.64 37.60 -2.14
CA VAL A 293 -11.17 36.94 -3.34
C VAL A 293 -12.21 37.80 -4.04
N SER A 294 -12.12 37.88 -5.36
CA SER A 294 -13.07 38.56 -6.25
C SER A 294 -13.35 37.71 -7.50
N ILE A 295 -14.32 38.11 -8.31
CA ILE A 295 -14.60 37.42 -9.58
C ILE A 295 -13.44 37.55 -10.60
N GLY A 296 -12.57 38.55 -10.44
CA GLY A 296 -11.46 38.83 -11.35
C GLY A 296 -10.11 38.26 -10.90
N GLY A 297 -10.03 37.67 -9.71
CA GLY A 297 -8.79 37.16 -9.15
C GLY A 297 -8.79 37.08 -7.63
N TYR A 298 -7.66 36.67 -7.09
CA TYR A 298 -7.44 36.47 -5.67
C TYR A 298 -6.04 36.93 -5.23
N PHE A 299 -5.91 37.26 -3.95
CA PHE A 299 -4.66 37.57 -3.26
C PHE A 299 -4.76 37.03 -1.84
N ILE A 300 -3.90 36.09 -1.46
CA ILE A 300 -3.95 35.34 -0.21
C ILE A 300 -2.57 35.39 0.44
N PRO A 301 -2.28 36.38 1.30
CA PRO A 301 -1.13 36.33 2.20
C PRO A 301 -1.37 35.30 3.31
N SER A 302 -0.32 34.55 3.63
CA SER A 302 -0.31 33.51 4.66
C SER A 302 0.98 33.59 5.49
N VAL A 303 0.84 33.32 6.78
CA VAL A 303 1.96 33.18 7.71
C VAL A 303 1.78 31.91 8.53
N GLN A 304 2.82 31.10 8.58
CA GLN A 304 2.84 29.83 9.28
C GLN A 304 4.09 29.79 10.15
N TYR A 305 4.00 29.12 11.30
CA TYR A 305 5.13 28.92 12.19
C TYR A 305 5.28 27.43 12.48
N GLU A 306 6.32 26.82 11.93
CA GLU A 306 6.58 25.40 12.09
C GLU A 306 7.58 25.17 13.22
N PHE A 307 7.12 24.54 14.29
CA PHE A 307 7.93 24.06 15.41
C PHE A 307 8.04 22.54 15.33
N THR A 308 9.26 22.01 15.21
CA THR A 308 9.52 20.57 15.16
C THR A 308 10.54 20.20 16.22
N GLN A 309 10.22 19.22 17.07
CA GLN A 309 11.11 18.66 18.07
C GLN A 309 11.37 17.19 17.78
N TYR A 310 12.65 16.80 17.79
CA TYR A 310 13.10 15.43 17.67
C TYR A 310 13.72 14.96 18.98
N VAL A 311 13.39 13.74 19.40
CA VAL A 311 14.12 12.99 20.42
C VAL A 311 14.69 11.75 19.74
N ILE A 312 16.01 11.68 19.59
CA ILE A 312 16.67 10.66 18.77
C ILE A 312 17.50 9.74 19.67
N ASN A 313 17.42 8.43 19.39
CA ASN A 313 18.20 7.40 20.04
C ASN A 313 18.96 6.60 18.98
N GLY A 314 20.28 6.58 19.09
CA GLY A 314 21.17 5.86 18.20
C GLY A 314 22.25 6.76 17.60
N GLU A 315 23.16 6.12 16.87
CA GLU A 315 24.23 6.80 16.14
C GLU A 315 23.71 7.21 14.76
N VAL A 316 23.99 8.45 14.38
CA VAL A 316 23.65 9.02 13.07
C VAL A 316 24.96 9.25 12.33
N ALA A 317 25.06 8.69 11.13
CA ALA A 317 26.19 8.95 10.23
C ALA A 317 25.76 9.98 9.19
N ALA A 318 26.29 11.21 9.25
CA ALA A 318 26.08 12.23 8.23
C ALA A 318 27.42 12.89 7.85
N ASN A 319 27.62 13.12 6.55
CA ASN A 319 28.83 13.78 6.01
C ASN A 319 30.17 13.16 6.47
N GLY A 320 30.19 11.85 6.73
CA GLY A 320 31.39 11.13 7.17
C GLY A 320 31.69 11.26 8.67
N GLU A 321 30.82 11.91 9.46
CA GLU A 321 30.89 11.98 10.90
C GLU A 321 29.78 11.14 11.55
N ILE A 322 30.10 10.51 12.69
CA ILE A 322 29.12 9.81 13.52
C ILE A 322 28.85 10.67 14.74
N PHE A 323 27.59 10.96 15.01
CA PHE A 323 27.16 11.71 16.18
C PHE A 323 25.90 11.08 16.79
N THR A 324 25.63 11.40 18.04
CA THR A 324 24.49 10.91 18.82
C THR A 324 23.62 12.10 19.24
N PRO A 325 22.74 12.59 18.35
CA PRO A 325 21.85 13.68 18.71
C PRO A 325 20.86 13.16 19.74
N ASN A 326 20.65 13.90 20.83
CA ASN A 326 19.65 13.54 21.84
C ASN A 326 18.33 14.28 21.60
N THR A 327 18.38 15.61 21.51
CA THR A 327 17.20 16.45 21.25
C THR A 327 17.53 17.56 20.28
N ILE A 328 16.73 17.72 19.22
CA ILE A 328 16.90 18.75 18.19
C ILE A 328 15.59 19.53 18.06
N ASN A 329 15.67 20.86 18.03
CA ASN A 329 14.52 21.74 17.82
C ASN A 329 14.69 22.57 16.52
N ARG A 330 13.71 22.47 15.63
CA ARG A 330 13.57 23.29 14.43
C ARG A 330 12.41 24.28 14.61
N GLU A 331 12.64 25.51 14.17
CA GLU A 331 11.70 26.62 14.28
C GLU A 331 11.83 27.41 13.00
N LEU A 332 10.77 27.48 12.21
CA LEU A 332 10.77 28.13 10.90
C LEU A 332 9.49 28.96 10.73
N PRO A 333 9.59 30.30 10.61
CA PRO A 333 8.51 31.09 10.03
C PRO A 333 8.46 30.84 8.51
N ILE A 334 7.28 30.51 8.00
CA ILE A 334 6.99 30.34 6.59
C ILE A 334 6.02 31.44 6.19
N ILE A 335 6.41 32.26 5.22
CA ILE A 335 5.59 33.36 4.72
C ILE A 335 5.36 33.11 3.24
N ASP A 336 4.10 33.07 2.84
CA ASP A 336 3.72 32.88 1.46
C ASP A 336 2.63 33.87 1.03
N VAL A 337 2.63 34.18 -0.27
CA VAL A 337 1.62 35.02 -0.90
C VAL A 337 1.21 34.36 -2.20
N ASP A 338 -0.01 33.84 -2.24
CA ASP A 338 -0.60 33.27 -3.45
C ASP A 338 -1.54 34.28 -4.11
N SER A 339 -1.29 34.58 -5.38
CA SER A 339 -2.09 35.53 -6.13
C SER A 339 -2.39 35.01 -7.53
N GLY A 340 -3.57 35.34 -8.04
CA GLY A 340 -3.97 34.95 -9.38
C GLY A 340 -5.06 35.83 -9.94
N MET A 341 -5.20 35.81 -11.27
CA MET A 341 -6.24 36.55 -11.98
C MET A 341 -7.02 35.64 -12.92
N TYR A 342 -8.25 36.03 -13.23
CA TYR A 342 -9.10 35.32 -14.17
C TYR A 342 -9.43 36.22 -15.36
N PHE A 343 -9.03 35.81 -16.56
CA PHE A 343 -9.36 36.49 -17.80
C PHE A 343 -10.16 35.58 -18.71
N GLU A 344 -11.30 36.06 -19.21
CA GLU A 344 -12.14 35.33 -20.15
C GLU A 344 -12.22 36.05 -21.49
N LYS A 345 -12.13 35.28 -22.57
CA LYS A 345 -12.34 35.78 -23.92
C LYS A 345 -13.29 34.85 -24.67
N SER A 346 -14.44 35.41 -25.07
CA SER A 346 -15.34 34.73 -26.01
C SER A 346 -14.69 34.63 -27.39
N MET A 347 -14.66 33.42 -27.96
CA MET A 347 -14.11 33.13 -29.27
C MET A 347 -15.13 32.39 -30.14
N LYS A 348 -15.03 32.54 -31.46
CA LYS A 348 -15.78 31.74 -32.42
C LYS A 348 -14.80 31.00 -33.31
N PHE A 349 -14.89 29.68 -33.35
CA PHE A 349 -14.07 28.84 -34.22
C PHE A 349 -14.96 27.81 -34.91
N LYS A 350 -14.89 27.72 -36.24
CA LYS A 350 -15.71 26.81 -37.08
C LYS A 350 -17.22 26.86 -36.72
N ASN A 351 -17.79 28.06 -36.63
CA ASN A 351 -19.21 28.32 -36.26
C ASN A 351 -19.65 27.82 -34.86
N LYS A 352 -18.72 27.40 -34.01
CA LYS A 352 -18.99 27.10 -32.59
C LYS A 352 -18.45 28.23 -31.72
N LYS A 353 -19.19 28.58 -30.66
CA LYS A 353 -18.75 29.53 -29.63
C LYS A 353 -17.91 28.77 -28.60
N TYR A 354 -16.76 29.33 -28.25
CA TYR A 354 -15.86 28.86 -27.21
C TYR A 354 -15.60 30.02 -26.24
N THR A 355 -15.29 29.71 -24.98
CA THR A 355 -14.72 30.66 -24.04
C THR A 355 -13.30 30.20 -23.76
N GLN A 356 -12.32 31.06 -24.01
CA GLN A 356 -10.95 30.84 -23.61
C GLN A 356 -10.74 31.52 -22.25
N THR A 357 -10.24 30.77 -21.27
CA THR A 357 -9.79 31.29 -19.99
C THR A 357 -8.26 31.43 -19.99
N LEU A 358 -7.75 32.47 -19.34
CA LEU A 358 -6.33 32.66 -19.05
C LEU A 358 -6.20 32.99 -17.56
N GLU A 359 -5.42 32.18 -16.85
CA GLU A 359 -5.34 32.18 -15.40
C GLU A 359 -3.87 32.33 -14.94
N PRO A 360 -3.28 33.54 -15.01
CA PRO A 360 -1.94 33.74 -14.49
C PRO A 360 -1.97 33.63 -12.97
N ARG A 361 -0.97 32.92 -12.42
CA ARG A 361 -0.74 32.75 -10.99
C ARG A 361 0.68 33.19 -10.65
N LEU A 362 0.84 33.92 -9.55
CA LEU A 362 2.13 34.32 -9.00
C LEU A 362 2.13 33.92 -7.53
N PHE A 363 3.15 33.16 -7.14
CA PHE A 363 3.33 32.66 -5.79
C PHE A 363 4.68 33.10 -5.25
N TYR A 364 4.70 33.80 -4.13
CA TYR A 364 5.93 34.16 -3.44
C TYR A 364 6.06 33.32 -2.17
N LEU A 365 7.25 32.79 -1.91
CA LEU A 365 7.55 32.02 -0.71
C LEU A 365 8.88 32.47 -0.10
N TYR A 366 8.83 32.70 1.22
CA TYR A 366 9.98 32.98 2.06
C TYR A 366 10.04 32.00 3.23
N VAL A 367 11.15 31.26 3.30
CA VAL A 367 11.51 30.37 4.41
C VAL A 367 12.99 30.61 4.74
N PRO A 368 13.34 31.07 5.94
CA PRO A 368 14.71 31.35 6.30
C PRO A 368 15.55 30.06 6.33
N TYR A 369 16.83 30.19 6.01
CA TYR A 369 17.76 29.07 6.12
C TYR A 369 17.97 28.68 7.59
N LYS A 370 17.83 27.37 7.86
CA LYS A 370 18.27 26.73 9.11
C LYS A 370 19.06 25.48 8.74
N ASN A 371 20.22 25.29 9.38
CA ASN A 371 21.02 24.08 9.20
C ASN A 371 20.25 22.88 9.78
N GLN A 372 20.09 21.83 8.98
CA GLN A 372 19.33 20.62 9.30
C GLN A 372 20.16 19.34 9.12
N ASN A 373 21.49 19.46 9.01
CA ASN A 373 22.39 18.34 8.75
C ASN A 373 22.47 17.34 9.92
N ASP A 374 22.05 17.77 11.11
CA ASP A 374 21.98 16.97 12.33
C ASP A 374 20.67 16.18 12.47
N ILE A 375 19.66 16.45 11.63
CA ILE A 375 18.38 15.74 11.61
C ILE A 375 18.49 14.51 10.70
N PRO A 376 18.24 13.28 11.18
CA PRO A 376 18.16 12.09 10.33
C PRO A 376 17.01 12.17 9.32
N GLU A 377 17.10 11.42 8.23
CA GLU A 377 16.01 11.31 7.24
C GLU A 377 15.18 10.06 7.57
N PHE A 378 13.95 10.26 8.03
CA PHE A 378 13.01 9.20 8.41
C PHE A 378 11.95 8.97 7.33
N ASP A 379 11.30 10.04 6.88
CA ASP A 379 10.17 10.01 5.93
C ASP A 379 10.31 11.04 4.78
N THR A 380 11.51 11.57 4.61
CA THR A 380 11.78 12.65 3.68
C THR A 380 12.34 12.18 2.34
N SER A 381 11.79 12.69 1.25
CA SER A 381 12.31 12.46 -0.11
C SER A 381 12.17 13.72 -0.97
N LEU A 382 13.04 13.89 -1.96
CA LEU A 382 12.93 15.02 -2.89
C LEU A 382 11.82 14.73 -3.93
N GLN A 383 10.88 15.66 -4.05
CA GLN A 383 9.81 15.52 -5.03
C GLN A 383 10.32 15.85 -6.45
N PRO A 384 9.96 15.07 -7.49
CA PRO A 384 10.25 15.41 -8.87
C PRO A 384 9.68 16.79 -9.23
N PHE A 385 10.43 17.58 -9.99
CA PHE A 385 9.98 18.91 -10.39
C PHE A 385 8.80 18.81 -11.38
N GLY A 386 7.69 19.45 -11.03
CA GLY A 386 6.50 19.57 -11.84
C GLY A 386 5.80 20.92 -11.65
N TYR A 387 4.74 21.17 -12.42
CA TYR A 387 3.99 22.43 -12.35
C TYR A 387 3.49 22.76 -10.93
N ASN A 388 3.01 21.75 -10.20
CA ASN A 388 2.48 21.94 -8.85
C ASN A 388 3.56 22.32 -7.82
N GLN A 389 4.81 21.88 -8.01
CA GLN A 389 5.94 22.22 -7.13
C GLN A 389 6.27 23.72 -7.12
N LEU A 390 5.83 24.48 -8.12
CA LEU A 390 5.98 25.94 -8.13
C LEU A 390 5.16 26.64 -7.03
N PHE A 391 4.20 25.94 -6.43
CA PHE A 391 3.22 26.49 -5.50
C PHE A 391 3.19 25.77 -4.14
N LEU A 392 4.21 24.95 -3.85
CA LEU A 392 4.35 24.28 -2.56
C LEU A 392 5.23 25.11 -1.63
N THR A 393 4.91 25.06 -0.34
CA THR A 393 5.70 25.68 0.73
C THR A 393 6.95 24.87 1.09
N ASN A 394 7.02 23.60 0.67
CA ASN A 394 8.19 22.74 0.82
C ASN A 394 8.47 21.94 -0.47
N ARG A 395 9.76 21.75 -0.79
CA ARG A 395 10.22 20.99 -1.96
C ARG A 395 10.38 19.48 -1.71
N PHE A 396 10.29 19.07 -0.46
CA PHE A 396 10.43 17.68 -0.02
C PHE A 396 9.06 17.08 0.36
N SER A 397 8.94 15.76 0.27
CA SER A 397 7.93 15.02 1.03
C SER A 397 8.37 14.90 2.48
N GLY A 398 7.43 14.66 3.40
CA GLY A 398 7.75 14.61 4.82
C GLY A 398 8.24 15.96 5.34
N ILE A 399 8.76 15.96 6.56
CA ILE A 399 9.18 17.18 7.25
C ILE A 399 10.56 17.07 7.92
N ASP A 400 11.36 16.03 7.65
CA ASP A 400 12.76 16.01 8.16
C ASP A 400 13.63 17.05 7.45
N ARG A 401 13.24 17.46 6.24
CA ARG A 401 13.83 18.58 5.51
C ARG A 401 12.77 19.60 5.12
N ILE A 402 12.96 20.83 5.54
CA ILE A 402 12.24 22.00 5.01
C ILE A 402 13.21 22.82 4.18
N GLY A 403 12.89 23.02 2.90
CA GLY A 403 13.71 23.81 1.99
C GLY A 403 13.71 25.29 2.37
N ASP A 404 14.90 25.88 2.46
CA ASP A 404 15.05 27.33 2.45
C ASP A 404 14.52 27.89 1.12
N ALA A 405 13.82 29.02 1.21
CA ALA A 405 13.13 29.62 0.07
C ALA A 405 13.18 31.15 0.14
N ASN A 406 13.46 31.76 -1.00
CA ASN A 406 13.22 33.18 -1.24
C ASN A 406 13.03 33.34 -2.74
N HIS A 407 11.85 32.96 -3.23
CA HIS A 407 11.60 32.89 -4.65
C HIS A 407 10.16 33.29 -5.00
N ALA A 408 9.98 33.62 -6.27
CA ALA A 408 8.66 33.82 -6.88
C ALA A 408 8.47 32.76 -7.96
N GLY A 409 7.44 31.95 -7.83
CA GLY A 409 6.98 30.99 -8.82
C GLY A 409 5.94 31.62 -9.75
N MET A 410 6.14 31.44 -11.05
CA MET A 410 5.17 31.81 -12.09
C MET A 410 5.15 30.69 -13.15
N PRO A 411 3.95 30.26 -13.62
CA PRO A 411 3.75 29.31 -14.72
C PRO A 411 4.56 29.54 -16.00
#